data_AF-A0A2Z3JLR6-F1
#
_entry.id   AF-A0A2Z3JLR6-F1
#
_cell.length_a   1.000
_cell.length_b   1.000
_cell.length_c   1.000
_cell.angle_alpha   90.00
_cell.angle_beta   90.00
_cell.angle_gamma   90.00
#
_symmetry.space_group_name_H-M   'P 1'
#
loop_
_entity.id
_entity.type
_entity.pdbx_description
1 polymer ?
#
loop_
_entity_poly.entity_id
_entity_poly.type
_entity_poly.pdbx_seq_one_letter_code
_entity_poly.pdbx_strand_id
1 'polypeptide(L)' 'MKPQVYRWLSVGQSYRYGPKLGKGDDARRGTTCTVLTVPRAGSKPANVLVQWPDGHTAVVPSGVLRAP' A
#
# COMPACT_ATOMS: atom_id res chain seq x y z
N MET A 1 -14.49 -13.85 9.83
CA MET A 1 -13.68 -13.72 8.59
C MET A 1 -12.22 -13.66 8.98
N LYS A 2 -11.33 -14.37 8.27
CA LYS A 2 -9.88 -14.21 8.49
C LYS A 2 -9.43 -12.88 7.88
N PRO A 3 -8.58 -12.09 8.56
CA PRO A 3 -8.05 -10.86 7.98
C PRO A 3 -7.27 -11.20 6.70
N GLN A 4 -7.51 -10.42 5.63
CA GLN A 4 -6.80 -10.60 4.38
C GLN A 4 -5.43 -9.95 4.48
N VAL A 5 -4.38 -10.78 4.45
CA VAL A 5 -2.99 -10.37 4.67
C VAL A 5 -2.08 -10.77 3.51
N TYR A 6 -1.06 -9.97 3.26
CA TYR A 6 0.03 -10.28 2.32
C TYR A 6 1.34 -9.77 2.91
N ARG A 7 2.25 -10.71 3.23
CA ARG A 7 3.49 -10.41 3.97
C ARG A 7 3.16 -9.72 5.31
N TRP A 8 3.59 -8.47 5.49
CA TRP A 8 3.30 -7.61 6.65
C TRP A 8 2.12 -6.66 6.43
N LEU A 9 1.48 -6.72 5.26
CA LEU A 9 0.35 -5.86 4.91
C LEU A 9 -0.98 -6.52 5.30
N SER A 10 -1.86 -5.75 5.92
CA SER A 10 -3.22 -6.15 6.29
C SER A 10 -4.22 -5.17 5.71
N VAL A 11 -5.32 -5.68 5.14
CA VAL A 11 -6.44 -4.83 4.72
C VAL A 11 -7.02 -4.07 5.92
N GLY A 12 -7.29 -2.78 5.75
CA GLY A 12 -7.77 -1.86 6.78
C GLY A 12 -6.68 -1.23 7.63
N GLN A 13 -5.43 -1.70 7.55
CA GLN A 13 -4.30 -1.15 8.30
C GLN A 13 -3.64 0.01 7.54
N SER A 14 -3.14 0.98 8.29
CA SER A 14 -2.40 2.13 7.75
C SER A 14 -0.89 1.88 7.69
N TYR A 15 -0.26 2.37 6.62
CA TYR A 15 1.16 2.21 6.34
C TYR A 15 1.74 3.50 5.75
N ARG A 16 3.05 3.71 5.93
CA ARG A 16 3.74 4.83 5.31
C ARG A 16 4.03 4.54 3.84
N TYR A 17 3.67 5.47 2.96
CA TYR A 17 3.97 5.41 1.53
C TYR A 17 5.41 5.89 1.29
N GLY A 18 6.30 4.98 0.91
CA GLY A 18 7.74 5.24 0.77
C GLY A 18 8.34 4.69 -0.52
N PRO A 19 7.88 5.12 -1.71
CA PRO A 19 8.59 4.85 -2.96
C PRO A 19 9.97 5.53 -2.97
N LYS A 20 10.87 5.03 -3.83
CA LYS A 20 12.09 5.79 -4.18
C LYS A 20 11.69 7.06 -4.94
N LEU A 21 12.50 8.12 -4.81
CA LEU A 21 12.33 9.37 -5.55
C LEU A 21 12.17 9.09 -7.06
N GLY A 22 11.13 9.64 -7.68
CA GLY A 22 10.80 9.43 -9.09
C GLY A 22 10.26 8.03 -9.45
N LYS A 23 9.89 7.21 -8.45
CA LYS A 23 9.34 5.84 -8.65
C LYS A 23 7.96 5.67 -8.00
N GLY A 24 7.20 6.74 -7.89
CA GLY A 24 5.86 6.77 -7.33
C GLY A 24 5.30 8.19 -7.33
N ASP A 25 4.23 8.41 -6.58
CA ASP A 25 3.69 9.75 -6.34
C ASP A 25 4.58 10.48 -5.32
N ASP A 26 5.52 11.29 -5.83
CA ASP A 26 6.46 12.02 -4.98
C ASP A 26 5.76 13.04 -4.06
N ALA A 27 4.59 13.57 -4.44
CA ALA A 27 3.83 14.50 -3.60
C ALA A 27 3.26 13.80 -2.35
N ARG A 28 3.03 12.49 -2.44
CA ARG A 28 2.53 11.67 -1.33
C ARG A 28 3.64 10.94 -0.59
N ARG A 29 4.89 10.99 -1.05
CA ARG A 29 6.00 10.27 -0.42
C ARG A 29 6.15 10.72 1.03
N GLY A 30 6.19 9.74 1.93
CA GLY A 30 6.31 9.95 3.37
C GLY A 30 4.99 10.09 4.11
N THR A 31 3.86 10.21 3.42
CA THR A 31 2.51 10.25 4.02
C THR A 31 2.00 8.86 4.38
N THR A 32 0.89 8.79 5.11
CA THR A 32 0.23 7.54 5.52
C THR A 32 -0.99 7.27 4.64
N CYS A 33 -1.18 6.00 4.27
CA CYS A 33 -2.33 5.51 3.52
C CYS A 33 -2.85 4.19 4.11
N THR A 34 -4.15 3.93 3.98
CA THR A 34 -4.80 2.68 4.37
C THR A 34 -4.81 1.69 3.22
N VAL A 35 -4.47 0.43 3.49
CA VAL A 35 -4.54 -0.65 2.50
C VAL A 35 -5.99 -1.12 2.36
N LEU A 36 -6.54 -1.03 1.15
CA LEU A 36 -7.90 -1.49 0.85
C LEU A 36 -7.91 -2.92 0.30
N THR A 37 -6.87 -3.31 -0.44
CA THR A 37 -6.75 -4.66 -0.99
C THR A 37 -5.31 -5.15 -0.94
N VAL A 38 -5.15 -6.47 -0.81
CA VAL A 38 -3.86 -7.13 -0.92
C VAL A 38 -3.86 -8.16 -2.05
N PRO A 39 -2.72 -8.36 -2.75
CA PRO A 39 -2.62 -9.32 -3.83
C PRO A 39 -2.78 -10.75 -3.32
N ARG A 40 -3.13 -11.67 -4.24
CA ARG A 40 -3.16 -13.10 -3.94
C ARG A 40 -1.74 -13.62 -3.75
N ALA A 41 -1.60 -14.69 -2.97
CA ALA A 41 -0.32 -15.39 -2.84
C ALA A 41 0.18 -15.82 -4.24
N GLY A 42 1.45 -15.54 -4.53
CA GLY A 42 2.06 -15.86 -5.83
C GLY A 42 1.94 -14.78 -6.92
N SER A 43 1.16 -13.70 -6.73
CA SER A 43 1.05 -12.63 -7.73
C SER A 43 2.36 -11.86 -7.96
N LYS A 44 2.70 -11.61 -9.23
CA LYS A 44 3.83 -10.76 -9.65
C LYS A 44 3.40 -9.86 -10.83
N PRO A 45 3.55 -8.52 -10.73
CA PRO A 45 3.95 -7.76 -9.55
C PRO A 45 2.86 -7.81 -8.46
N ALA A 46 3.28 -7.77 -7.19
CA ALA A 46 2.38 -7.77 -6.05
C ALA A 46 1.89 -6.34 -5.75
N ASN A 47 0.83 -5.93 -6.44
CA ASN A 47 0.22 -4.61 -6.30
C ASN A 47 -0.90 -4.59 -5.24
N VAL A 48 -1.07 -3.44 -4.58
CA VAL A 48 -2.07 -3.17 -3.53
C VAL A 48 -2.86 -1.93 -3.89
N LEU A 49 -4.15 -1.89 -3.57
CA LEU A 49 -4.93 -0.65 -3.59
C LEU A 49 -4.81 0.04 -2.24
N VAL A 50 -4.49 1.33 -2.25
CA VAL A 50 -4.42 2.16 -1.05
C VAL A 50 -5.31 3.39 -1.16
N GLN A 51 -5.70 3.94 -0.01
CA GLN A 51 -6.43 5.19 0.10
C GLN A 51 -5.76 6.14 1.10
N TRP A 52 -5.66 7.41 0.75
CA TRP A 52 -5.18 8.47 1.64
C TRP A 52 -6.35 9.18 2.34
N PRO A 53 -6.09 9.94 3.43
CA PRO A 53 -7.14 10.65 4.16
C PRO A 53 -7.93 11.68 3.34
N ASP A 54 -7.33 12.20 2.25
CA ASP A 54 -7.98 13.10 1.29
C ASP A 54 -8.94 12.38 0.32
N GLY A 55 -9.13 11.07 0.51
CA GLY A 55 -9.98 10.23 -0.33
C GLY A 55 -9.30 9.72 -1.60
N HIS A 56 -8.09 10.19 -1.93
CA HIS A 56 -7.35 9.73 -3.09
C HIS A 56 -7.04 8.24 -2.99
N THR A 57 -7.17 7.50 -4.09
CA THR A 57 -6.82 6.08 -4.16
C THR A 57 -5.80 5.81 -5.25
N ALA A 58 -4.86 4.89 -5.00
CA ALA A 58 -3.92 4.45 -6.03
C ALA A 58 -3.57 2.97 -5.89
N VAL A 59 -3.21 2.36 -7.02
CA VAL A 59 -2.60 1.03 -7.06
C VAL A 59 -1.09 1.20 -7.02
N VAL A 60 -0.44 0.61 -6.02
CA VAL A 60 1.01 0.75 -5.81
C VAL A 60 1.66 -0.61 -5.59
N PRO A 61 2.95 -0.80 -5.90
CA PRO A 61 3.64 -2.04 -5.56
C PRO A 61 3.73 -2.20 -4.04
N SER A 62 3.38 -3.36 -3.49
CA SER A 62 3.43 -3.63 -2.04
C SER A 62 4.77 -3.28 -1.39
N GLY A 63 5.87 -3.40 -2.14
CA GLY A 63 7.22 -3.07 -1.71
C GLY A 63 7.51 -1.58 -1.46
N VAL A 64 6.57 -0.67 -1.76
CA VAL A 64 6.72 0.76 -1.42
C VAL A 64 6.08 1.12 -0.08
N LEU A 65 5.30 0.22 0.51
CA LEU A 65 4.69 0.42 1.82
C LEU A 65 5.65 -0.01 2.94
N ARG A 66 5.70 0.77 4.00
CA ARG A 66 6.50 0.52 5.21
C ARG A 66 5.58 0.37 6.39
N ALA A 67 5.91 -0.54 7.31
CA ALA A 67 5.30 -0.55 8.63
C ALA A 67 5.37 0.87 9.24
N PRO A 68 4.35 1.27 10.00
CA PRO A 68 4.33 2.56 10.68
C PRO A 68 5.59 2.78 11.53
#